data_AF-A0A847DD85-F1
#
_entry.id   AF-A0A847DD85-F1
#
_cell.length_a   1.000
_cell.length_b   1.000
_cell.length_c   1.000
_cell.angle_alpha   90.00
_cell.angle_beta   90.00
_cell.angle_gamma   90.00
#
_symmetry.space_group_name_H-M   'P 1'
#
loop_
_entity.id
_entity.type
_entity.pdbx_description
1 polymer ?
#
loop_
_entity_poly.entity_id
_entity_poly.type
_entity_poly.pdbx_seq_one_letter_code
_entity_poly.pdbx_strand_id
1 'polypeptide(L)'
;MTSFNDAIPGYVFSGLFFTEKYLKKSPEKVRAFLKGLIKAFEYIQANEEKARKWLPKYTGVELEVAMKSALREYSNGREPEESLYRQQAIMMKIGYLPEKVPVEKITDYSFLPE
;
A
#
# COMPACT_ATOMS: atom_id res chain seq x y z
N MET A 1 13.63 -3.46 -18.59
CA MET A 1 13.88 -4.06 -17.27
C MET A 1 12.53 -4.34 -16.65
N THR A 2 12.24 -5.59 -16.30
CA THR A 2 10.96 -5.98 -15.68
C THR A 2 11.03 -5.65 -14.20
N SER A 3 10.10 -4.85 -13.69
CA SER A 3 10.02 -4.56 -12.26
C SER A 3 9.44 -5.76 -11.49
N PHE A 4 9.54 -5.74 -10.15
CA PHE A 4 8.92 -6.78 -9.32
C PHE A 4 7.39 -6.85 -9.52
N ASN A 5 6.73 -5.70 -9.69
CA ASN A 5 5.30 -5.64 -9.97
C ASN A 5 4.96 -6.24 -11.35
N ASP A 6 5.85 -6.11 -12.33
CA ASP A 6 5.67 -6.74 -13.65
C ASP A 6 5.89 -8.27 -13.58
N ALA A 7 6.80 -8.72 -12.71
CA ALA A 7 7.09 -10.14 -12.52
C ALA A 7 5.99 -10.88 -11.74
N ILE A 8 5.33 -10.20 -10.79
CA ILE A 8 4.24 -10.77 -10.00
C ILE A 8 3.06 -9.76 -9.91
N PRO A 9 2.28 -9.62 -11.00
CA PRO A 9 1.16 -8.68 -11.04
C PRO A 9 0.17 -8.93 -9.90
N GLY A 10 -0.23 -7.85 -9.22
CA GLY A 10 -1.19 -7.90 -8.12
C GLY A 10 -0.63 -8.41 -6.79
N TYR A 11 0.68 -8.58 -6.64
CA TYR A 11 1.29 -8.89 -5.34
C TYR A 11 1.27 -7.65 -4.44
N VAL A 12 0.45 -7.70 -3.38
CA VAL A 12 0.40 -6.69 -2.32
C VAL A 12 1.69 -6.72 -1.50
N PHE A 13 2.57 -5.74 -1.71
CA PHE A 13 3.90 -5.73 -1.10
C PHE A 13 3.96 -4.95 0.23
N SER A 14 3.03 -4.01 0.45
CA SER A 14 3.08 -3.07 1.57
C SER A 14 1.70 -2.86 2.17
N GLY A 15 1.63 -2.82 3.50
CA GLY A 15 0.44 -2.41 4.25
C GLY A 15 0.74 -1.25 5.19
N LEU A 16 -0.31 -0.51 5.55
CA LEU A 16 -0.25 0.50 6.60
C LEU A 16 -0.92 -0.05 7.85
N PHE A 17 -0.23 0.03 8.98
CA PHE A 17 -0.69 -0.59 10.23
C PHE A 17 -0.85 0.46 11.32
N PHE A 18 -1.95 0.35 12.06
CA PHE A 18 -2.20 1.08 13.29
C PHE A 18 -2.45 0.08 14.41
N THR A 19 -1.95 0.38 15.61
CA THR A 19 -2.29 -0.43 16.78
C THR A 19 -3.77 -0.26 17.12
N GLU A 20 -4.43 -1.32 17.60
CA GLU A 20 -5.82 -1.22 18.07
C GLU A 20 -6.01 -0.13 19.12
N LYS A 21 -5.03 0.01 20.03
CA LYS A 21 -5.03 1.06 21.06
C LYS A 21 -5.11 2.45 20.43
N TYR A 22 -4.39 2.69 19.33
CA TYR A 22 -4.40 3.97 18.65
C TYR A 22 -5.70 4.19 17.85
N LEU A 23 -6.20 3.15 17.17
CA LEU A 23 -7.50 3.20 16.47
C LEU A 23 -8.63 3.58 17.43
N LYS A 24 -8.67 2.98 18.63
CA LYS A 24 -9.67 3.27 19.66
C LYS A 24 -9.49 4.66 20.28
N LYS A 25 -8.24 5.11 20.49
CA LYS A 25 -7.94 6.39 21.15
C LYS A 25 -8.13 7.60 20.23
N SER A 26 -7.87 7.47 18.93
CA SER A 26 -7.86 8.60 18.00
C SER A 26 -8.37 8.22 16.60
N PRO A 27 -9.59 7.67 16.49
CA PRO A 27 -10.14 7.23 15.21
C PRO A 27 -10.23 8.36 14.17
N GLU A 28 -10.55 9.59 14.61
CA GLU A 28 -10.64 10.78 13.77
C GLU A 28 -9.30 11.17 13.14
N LYS A 29 -8.20 11.03 13.89
CA LYS A 29 -6.84 11.31 13.37
C LYS A 29 -6.43 10.28 12.33
N VAL A 30 -6.81 9.02 12.53
CA VAL A 30 -6.55 7.94 11.56
C VAL A 30 -7.31 8.22 10.26
N ARG A 31 -8.60 8.55 10.34
CA ARG A 31 -9.41 8.94 9.17
C ARG A 31 -8.83 10.15 8.44
N ALA A 32 -8.42 11.18 9.19
CA ALA A 32 -7.81 12.38 8.62
C ALA A 32 -6.47 12.07 7.91
N PHE A 33 -5.62 11.24 8.53
CA PHE A 33 -4.37 10.76 7.93
C PHE A 33 -4.63 10.01 6.63
N LEU A 34 -5.54 9.02 6.67
CA LEU A 34 -5.88 8.21 5.50
C LEU A 34 -6.46 9.04 4.36
N LYS A 35 -7.34 10.01 4.67
CA LYS A 35 -7.83 10.98 3.68
C LYS A 35 -6.70 11.79 3.05
N GLY A 36 -5.72 12.22 3.84
CA GLY A 36 -4.52 12.90 3.33
C GLY A 36 -3.66 12.00 2.44
N LEU A 37 -3.54 10.73 2.81
CA LEU A 37 -2.81 9.72 2.04
C LEU A 37 -3.45 9.48 0.67
N ILE A 38 -4.77 9.33 0.59
CA ILE A 38 -5.48 9.18 -0.69
C ILE A 38 -5.29 10.41 -1.58
N LYS A 39 -5.36 11.62 -1.03
CA LYS A 39 -5.06 12.84 -1.79
C LYS A 39 -3.62 12.87 -2.31
N ALA A 40 -2.67 12.34 -1.54
CA ALA A 40 -1.29 12.22 -2.00
C ALA A 40 -1.17 11.24 -3.17
N PHE A 41 -1.91 10.12 -3.15
CA PHE A 41 -1.99 9.17 -4.27
C PHE A 41 -2.55 9.83 -5.53
N GLU A 42 -3.66 10.56 -5.43
CA GLU A 42 -4.24 11.34 -6.54
C GLU A 42 -3.23 12.37 -7.08
N TYR A 43 -2.53 13.08 -6.19
CA TYR A 43 -1.51 14.04 -6.59
C TYR A 43 -0.35 13.37 -7.34
N ILE A 44 0.14 12.22 -6.85
CA ILE A 44 1.22 11.46 -7.49
C ILE A 44 0.79 11.02 -8.89
N GLN A 45 -0.42 10.48 -9.06
CA GLN A 45 -0.95 10.09 -10.36
C GLN A 45 -1.03 11.27 -11.33
N ALA A 46 -1.52 12.42 -10.87
CA ALA A 46 -1.68 13.61 -11.71
C ALA A 46 -0.38 14.39 -11.95
N ASN A 47 0.64 14.21 -11.11
CA ASN A 47 1.87 15.03 -11.11
C ASN A 47 3.13 14.19 -10.87
N GLU A 48 3.24 13.02 -11.49
CA GLU A 48 4.27 12.01 -11.20
C GLU A 48 5.70 12.59 -11.17
N GLU A 49 6.09 13.36 -12.18
CA GLU A 49 7.42 13.97 -12.26
C GLU A 49 7.70 14.90 -11.06
N LYS A 50 6.72 15.72 -10.68
CA LYS A 50 6.84 16.64 -9.53
C LYS A 50 6.87 15.86 -8.21
N ALA A 51 6.10 14.79 -8.10
CA ALA A 51 6.09 13.93 -6.92
C ALA A 51 7.45 13.25 -6.71
N ARG A 52 8.04 12.71 -7.78
CA ARG A 52 9.35 12.04 -7.75
C ARG A 52 10.49 12.95 -7.26
N LYS A 53 10.42 14.26 -7.52
CA LYS A 53 11.40 15.25 -7.04
C LYS A 53 11.48 15.36 -5.51
N TRP A 54 10.47 14.88 -4.78
CA TRP A 54 10.52 14.82 -3.31
C TRP A 54 11.28 13.61 -2.78
N LEU A 55 11.44 12.54 -3.56
CA LEU A 55 12.07 11.31 -3.10
C LEU A 55 13.51 11.52 -2.60
N PRO A 56 14.41 12.21 -3.33
CA PRO A 56 15.80 12.38 -2.88
C PRO A 56 15.92 13.01 -1.49
N LYS A 57 15.03 13.96 -1.17
CA LYS A 57 15.01 14.65 0.13
C LYS A 57 14.74 13.69 1.30
N TYR A 58 13.89 12.69 1.11
CA TYR A 58 13.39 11.83 2.20
C TYR A 58 13.99 10.42 2.18
N THR A 59 14.56 9.98 1.06
CA THR A 59 15.12 8.63 0.91
C THR A 59 16.62 8.61 0.69
N GLY A 60 17.24 9.75 0.33
CA GLY A 60 18.64 9.83 -0.07
C GLY A 60 18.94 9.18 -1.44
N VAL A 61 17.92 8.79 -2.19
CA VAL A 61 18.08 8.23 -3.54
C VAL A 61 18.36 9.36 -4.53
N GLU A 62 19.34 9.16 -5.41
CA GLU A 62 19.66 10.12 -6.47
C GLU A 62 18.45 10.45 -7.35
N LEU A 63 18.31 11.71 -7.77
CA LEU A 63 17.16 12.16 -8.55
C LEU A 63 16.99 11.32 -9.83
N GLU A 64 18.07 11.03 -10.54
CA GLU A 64 18.00 10.22 -11.76
C GLU A 64 17.43 8.81 -11.49
N VAL A 65 17.80 8.19 -10.37
CA VAL A 65 17.28 6.88 -9.95
C VAL A 65 15.81 7.00 -9.55
N ALA A 66 15.45 8.04 -8.81
CA ALA A 66 14.07 8.32 -8.43
C ALA A 66 13.16 8.55 -9.64
N MET A 67 13.68 9.07 -10.75
CA MET A 67 12.94 9.30 -11.99
C MET A 67 12.70 8.03 -12.81
N LYS A 68 13.52 6.98 -12.60
CA LYS A 68 13.44 5.71 -13.34
C LYS A 68 12.82 4.56 -12.54
N SER A 69 12.68 4.73 -11.22
CA SER A 69 12.14 3.70 -10.34
C SER A 69 10.68 3.40 -10.66
N ALA A 70 10.30 2.12 -10.67
CA ALA A 70 8.90 1.73 -10.80
C ALA A 70 8.11 2.26 -9.60
N LEU A 71 7.03 2.99 -9.86
CA LEU A 71 6.06 3.32 -8.84
C LEU A 71 4.97 2.23 -8.84
N ARG A 72 4.48 1.89 -7.66
CA ARG A 72 3.25 1.08 -7.58
C ARG A 72 2.09 1.89 -8.16
N GLU A 73 1.06 1.18 -8.63
CA GLU A 73 -0.22 1.83 -8.84
C GLU A 73 -0.77 2.28 -7.48
N TYR A 74 -1.03 3.58 -7.38
CA TYR A 74 -1.63 4.19 -6.21
C TYR A 74 -3.13 4.32 -6.44
N SER A 75 -3.96 3.57 -5.71
CA SER A 75 -5.42 3.56 -5.89
C SER A 75 -6.11 4.28 -4.71
N ASN A 76 -7.38 3.95 -4.46
CA ASN A 76 -8.18 4.43 -3.33
C ASN A 76 -7.76 3.83 -1.95
N GLY A 77 -6.54 3.29 -1.85
CA GLY A 77 -5.98 2.69 -0.64
C GLY A 77 -6.54 1.31 -0.27
N ARG A 78 -7.37 0.71 -1.13
CA ARG A 78 -7.89 -0.66 -0.95
C ARG A 78 -7.14 -1.62 -1.86
N GLU A 79 -6.68 -2.72 -1.28
CA GLU A 79 -6.10 -3.81 -2.04
C GLU A 79 -7.20 -4.77 -2.50
N PRO A 80 -7.12 -5.35 -3.72
CA PRO A 80 -8.09 -6.33 -4.19
C PRO A 80 -8.11 -7.57 -3.30
N GLU A 81 -9.30 -8.02 -2.91
CA GLU A 81 -9.46 -9.19 -2.03
C GLU A 81 -8.86 -10.46 -2.65
N GLU A 82 -9.02 -10.65 -3.97
CA GLU A 82 -8.44 -11.77 -4.70
C GLU A 82 -6.91 -11.83 -4.56
N SER A 83 -6.24 -10.67 -4.64
CA SER A 83 -4.79 -10.58 -4.47
C SER A 83 -4.35 -11.04 -3.08
N LEU A 84 -5.07 -10.64 -2.03
CA LEU A 84 -4.79 -11.05 -0.66
C LEU A 84 -4.98 -12.57 -0.47
N TYR A 85 -6.05 -13.13 -1.02
CA TYR A 85 -6.26 -14.59 -0.96
C TYR A 85 -5.23 -15.37 -1.78
N ARG A 86 -4.81 -14.86 -2.94
CA ARG A 86 -3.75 -15.47 -3.74
C ARG A 86 -2.43 -15.54 -2.95
N GLN A 87 -2.08 -14.48 -2.24
CA GLN A 87 -0.91 -14.49 -1.35
C GLN A 87 -1.04 -15.50 -0.22
N GLN A 88 -2.19 -15.56 0.46
CA GLN A 88 -2.44 -16.56 1.50
C GLN A 88 -2.30 -17.99 0.95
N ALA A 89 -2.84 -18.27 -0.23
CA ALA A 89 -2.73 -19.59 -0.86
C ALA A 89 -1.26 -19.98 -1.13
N ILE A 90 -0.43 -19.02 -1.55
CA ILE A 90 1.01 -19.22 -1.69
C ILE A 90 1.62 -19.56 -0.32
N MET A 91 1.37 -18.73 0.70
CA MET A 91 1.90 -18.93 2.06
C MET A 91 1.50 -20.27 2.67
N MET A 92 0.27 -20.74 2.41
CA MET A 92 -0.20 -22.05 2.82
C MET A 92 0.56 -23.17 2.09
N LYS A 93 0.72 -23.04 0.77
CA LYS A 93 1.46 -24.03 -0.05
C LYS A 93 2.91 -24.20 0.42
N ILE A 94 3.55 -23.12 0.88
CA ILE A 94 4.93 -23.15 1.38
C ILE A 94 5.03 -23.39 2.89
N GLY A 95 3.92 -23.65 3.59
CA GLY A 95 3.90 -24.04 5.00
C GLY A 95 4.06 -22.88 6.01
N TYR A 96 3.92 -21.63 5.57
CA TYR A 96 4.06 -20.45 6.44
C TYR A 96 2.72 -19.90 6.97
N LEU A 97 1.60 -20.35 6.41
CA LEU A 97 0.25 -20.03 6.90
C LEU A 97 -0.51 -21.36 7.07
N PRO A 98 -0.94 -21.73 8.29
CA PRO A 98 -1.58 -23.03 8.53
C PRO A 98 -2.96 -23.13 7.90
N GLU A 99 -3.72 -22.04 7.86
CA GLU A 99 -5.08 -22.00 7.32
C GLU A 99 -5.42 -20.63 6.73
N LYS A 100 -6.48 -20.60 5.90
CA LYS A 100 -6.98 -19.37 5.32
C LYS A 100 -7.58 -18.46 6.40
N VAL A 101 -7.19 -17.19 6.39
CA VAL A 101 -7.72 -16.14 7.27
C VAL A 101 -8.66 -15.22 6.46
N PRO A 102 -9.89 -14.94 6.95
CA PRO A 102 -10.78 -13.95 6.33
C PRO A 102 -10.10 -12.59 6.16
N VAL A 103 -10.29 -11.92 5.02
CA VAL A 103 -9.60 -10.65 4.71
C VAL A 103 -10.00 -9.53 5.68
N GLU A 104 -11.23 -9.56 6.18
CA GLU A 104 -11.76 -8.60 7.15
C GLU A 104 -11.08 -8.72 8.53
N LYS A 105 -10.40 -9.84 8.80
CA LYS A 105 -9.60 -10.01 10.02
C LYS A 105 -8.19 -9.47 9.90
N ILE A 106 -7.72 -9.20 8.68
CA ILE A 106 -6.37 -8.69 8.41
C ILE A 106 -6.37 -7.25 7.89
N THR A 107 -7.51 -6.75 7.40
CA THR A 107 -7.68 -5.39 6.90
C THR A 107 -8.94 -4.75 7.49
N ASP A 108 -8.83 -3.47 7.86
CA ASP A 108 -9.97 -2.65 8.29
C ASP A 108 -10.05 -1.40 7.42
N TYR A 109 -10.83 -1.51 6.35
CA TYR A 109 -11.07 -0.40 5.42
C TYR A 109 -12.15 0.57 5.90
N SER A 110 -12.76 0.35 7.08
CA SER A 110 -13.80 1.26 7.60
C SER A 110 -13.26 2.64 7.97
N PHE A 111 -11.94 2.79 8.08
CA PHE A 111 -11.25 4.06 8.33
C PHE A 111 -10.87 4.83 7.06
N LEU A 112 -10.95 4.20 5.88
CA LEU A 112 -10.73 4.87 4.60
C LEU A 112 -11.94 5.79 4.27
N PRO A 113 -11.72 6.86 3.48
CA PRO A 113 -12.84 7.60 2.90
C PRO A 113 -13.69 6.70 1.99
N GLU A 114 -14.99 6.99 1.96
CA GLU A 114 -15.93 6.41 0.97
C GLU A 114 -15.53 6.79 -0.45
#